data_AF-A0A7Y9WXA5-F1
#
_entry.id   AF-A0A7Y9WXA5-F1
#
_cell.length_a   1.000
_cell.length_b   1.000
_cell.length_c   1.000
_cell.angle_alpha   90.00
_cell.angle_beta   90.00
_cell.angle_gamma   90.00
#
_symmetry.space_group_name_H-M   'P 1'
#
loop_
_entity.id
_entity.type
_entity.pdbx_description
1 polymer ?
#
loop_
_entity_poly.entity_id
_entity_poly.type
_entity_poly.pdbx_seq_one_letter_code
_entity_poly.pdbx_strand_id
1 'polypeptide(L)'
;MLDQAQITRSLAARGIEPDASQRDAIAALVALLHPQARREKLSVASERQGVYCHGLPGRGKSLVVDTVFELATCGKRRLHFHEFLREMNRRLVSEPRGDDRLGSVSRQWLDGVDLLCFDEFHVHDIADAFLMGRFLDTAISLGTRIVLTSNYAPDALLSDPEFHERFLPTIEQIERCFTVIHFDGARDYRFGGEEAEAPRFFAPLDPSNRDALRQIFVRHEGGDASLEPVTLSAAGRPLTARAAGAALLWADFDSVCVASRSHLDYLDLAGQWQGLILDNLRTDRLKKSHTLQRLVWLVDIFYDRKRALFIASDQPIEAALAGLEGAHDLSRTLSRLAEMQSRAYRSTLEEAAD
;
A
#
# COMPACT_ATOMS: atom_id res chain seq x y z
N MET A 1 -0.14 16.65 -25.56
CA MET A 1 -0.01 15.18 -25.60
C MET A 1 1.14 14.82 -24.68
N LEU A 2 0.98 13.82 -23.82
CA LEU A 2 2.03 13.40 -22.91
C LEU A 2 3.25 12.93 -23.71
N ASP A 3 4.45 13.37 -23.37
CA ASP A 3 5.70 12.88 -23.97
C ASP A 3 6.69 12.43 -22.89
N GLN A 4 7.69 11.64 -23.29
CA GLN A 4 8.70 11.12 -22.37
C GLN A 4 9.49 12.26 -21.69
N ALA A 5 9.79 13.34 -22.42
CA ALA A 5 10.56 14.47 -21.91
C ALA A 5 9.81 15.24 -20.82
N GLN A 6 8.48 15.33 -20.87
CA GLN A 6 7.65 15.92 -19.84
C GLN A 6 7.66 15.08 -18.56
N ILE A 7 7.59 13.75 -18.68
CA ILE A 7 7.68 12.85 -17.53
C ILE A 7 9.07 12.91 -16.89
N THR A 8 10.13 12.84 -17.70
CA THR A 8 11.52 12.95 -17.20
C THR A 8 11.77 14.30 -16.54
N ARG A 9 11.24 15.41 -17.07
CA ARG A 9 11.34 16.73 -16.42
C ARG A 9 10.58 16.77 -15.10
N SER A 10 9.40 16.16 -15.02
CA SER A 10 8.63 16.07 -13.78
C SER A 10 9.35 15.25 -12.70
N LEU A 11 10.00 14.15 -13.08
CA LEU A 11 10.85 13.35 -12.19
C LEU A 11 12.10 14.13 -11.76
N ALA A 12 12.76 14.83 -12.68
CA ALA A 12 13.94 15.65 -12.39
C ALA A 12 13.62 16.80 -11.43
N ALA A 13 12.44 17.42 -11.55
CA ALA A 13 11.96 18.43 -10.60
C ALA A 13 11.78 17.89 -9.17
N ARG A 14 11.60 16.57 -9.02
CA ARG A 14 11.56 15.85 -7.75
C ARG A 14 12.95 15.32 -7.32
N GLY A 15 14.01 15.73 -8.01
CA GLY A 15 15.39 15.29 -7.74
C GLY A 15 15.70 13.86 -8.21
N ILE A 16 14.90 13.32 -9.13
CA ILE A 16 14.97 11.90 -9.53
C ILE A 16 15.40 11.79 -10.99
N GLU A 17 16.57 11.18 -11.20
CA GLU A 17 17.03 10.77 -12.53
C GLU A 17 16.61 9.33 -12.79
N PRO A 18 15.75 9.06 -13.79
CA PRO A 18 15.25 7.73 -14.03
C PRO A 18 16.34 6.81 -14.56
N ASP A 19 16.45 5.61 -14.00
CA ASP A 19 17.33 4.54 -14.48
C ASP A 19 16.83 3.90 -15.79
N ALA A 20 17.52 2.86 -16.28
CA ALA A 20 17.16 2.20 -17.54
C ALA A 20 15.75 1.58 -17.49
N SER A 21 15.44 0.81 -16.44
CA SER A 21 14.13 0.16 -16.26
C SER A 21 13.00 1.19 -16.15
N GLN A 22 13.25 2.30 -15.48
CA GLN A 22 12.30 3.41 -15.36
C GLN A 22 12.07 4.11 -16.70
N ARG A 23 13.10 4.30 -17.52
CA ARG A 23 12.95 4.85 -18.88
C ARG A 23 12.14 3.92 -19.78
N ASP A 24 12.35 2.61 -19.69
CA ASP A 24 11.56 1.63 -20.44
C ASP A 24 10.08 1.65 -20.01
N ALA A 25 9.82 1.74 -18.71
CA ALA A 25 8.46 1.92 -18.18
C ALA A 25 7.81 3.21 -18.66
N ILE A 26 8.54 4.34 -18.63
CA ILE A 26 8.06 5.63 -19.14
C ILE A 26 7.71 5.52 -20.62
N ALA A 27 8.56 4.89 -21.43
CA ALA A 27 8.31 4.69 -22.85
C ALA A 27 7.05 3.85 -23.11
N ALA A 28 6.88 2.75 -22.38
CA ALA A 28 5.70 1.88 -22.49
C ALA A 28 4.42 2.60 -22.07
N LEU A 29 4.46 3.38 -20.98
CA LEU A 29 3.31 4.13 -20.48
C LEU A 29 2.91 5.29 -21.42
N VAL A 30 3.89 5.98 -22.01
CA VAL A 30 3.64 7.00 -23.03
C VAL A 30 3.00 6.38 -24.28
N ALA A 31 3.52 5.24 -24.74
CA ALA A 31 2.94 4.51 -25.87
C ALA A 31 1.49 4.06 -25.59
N LEU A 32 1.19 3.63 -24.36
CA LEU A 32 -0.16 3.25 -23.94
C LEU A 32 -1.16 4.42 -24.01
N LEU A 33 -0.72 5.63 -23.65
CA LEU A 33 -1.57 6.83 -23.54
C LEU A 33 -1.68 7.65 -24.83
N HIS A 34 -0.83 7.41 -25.82
CA HIS A 34 -0.96 8.09 -27.10
C HIS A 34 -2.19 7.58 -27.87
N PRO A 35 -3.10 8.47 -28.30
CA PRO A 35 -4.17 8.07 -29.19
C PRO A 35 -3.57 7.60 -30.51
N GLN A 36 -3.80 6.34 -30.84
CA GLN A 36 -3.45 5.78 -32.13
C GLN A 36 -4.11 6.63 -33.21
N ALA A 37 -3.30 7.26 -34.06
CA ALA A 37 -3.80 7.89 -35.27
C ALA A 37 -4.63 6.85 -36.03
N ARG A 38 -5.86 7.24 -36.40
CA ARG A 38 -6.79 6.53 -37.29
C ARG A 38 -6.17 5.36 -38.07
N ARG A 39 -6.49 4.14 -37.64
CA ARG A 39 -7.13 3.11 -38.47
C ARG A 39 -6.66 3.03 -39.93
N GLU A 40 -5.36 2.93 -40.19
CA GLU A 40 -4.85 2.54 -41.51
C GLU A 40 -3.71 1.51 -41.39
N LYS A 41 -4.07 0.25 -41.67
CA LYS A 41 -3.24 -0.83 -42.22
C LYS A 41 -1.75 -0.82 -41.84
N LEU A 42 -1.41 -1.15 -40.59
CA LEU A 42 -0.07 -1.64 -40.24
C LEU A 42 -0.21 -2.89 -39.34
N SER A 43 0.33 -3.97 -39.87
CA SER A 43 0.65 -5.31 -39.31
C SER A 43 0.40 -5.59 -37.81
N VAL A 44 -0.27 -6.73 -37.59
CA VAL A 44 -0.27 -7.77 -36.52
C VAL A 44 0.86 -7.80 -35.45
N ALA A 45 1.40 -6.66 -35.01
CA ALA A 45 2.08 -6.56 -33.72
C ALA A 45 0.99 -6.22 -32.69
N SER A 46 0.70 -7.14 -31.77
CA SER A 46 -0.41 -7.00 -30.82
C SER A 46 -0.34 -5.65 -30.10
N GLU A 47 -1.35 -4.81 -30.31
CA GLU A 47 -1.48 -3.54 -29.61
C GLU A 47 -1.75 -3.87 -28.14
N ARG A 48 -0.71 -3.70 -27.31
CA ARG A 48 -0.79 -3.95 -25.87
C ARG A 48 -1.73 -2.92 -25.24
N GLN A 49 -2.71 -3.39 -24.49
CA GLN A 49 -3.73 -2.59 -23.82
C GLN A 49 -3.38 -2.29 -22.35
N GLY A 50 -2.23 -2.78 -21.88
CA GLY A 50 -1.75 -2.43 -20.56
C GLY A 50 -0.23 -2.47 -20.38
N VAL A 51 0.21 -2.05 -19.19
CA VAL A 51 1.60 -2.10 -18.74
C VAL A 51 1.63 -2.77 -17.36
N TYR A 52 2.46 -3.79 -17.20
CA TYR A 52 2.66 -4.50 -15.93
C TYR A 52 4.07 -4.22 -15.41
N CYS A 53 4.16 -3.38 -14.39
CA CYS A 53 5.41 -3.01 -13.73
C CYS A 53 5.62 -3.91 -12.51
N HIS A 54 6.67 -4.73 -12.52
CA HIS A 54 7.01 -5.58 -11.36
C HIS A 54 8.45 -5.43 -10.91
N GLY A 55 8.74 -5.89 -9.70
CA GLY A 55 10.08 -5.83 -9.11
C GLY A 55 9.97 -5.67 -7.60
N LEU A 56 11.09 -5.70 -6.90
CA LEU A 56 11.07 -5.59 -5.44
C LEU A 56 10.44 -4.27 -4.94
N PRO A 57 9.98 -4.21 -3.68
CA PRO A 57 9.57 -2.96 -3.06
C PRO A 57 10.65 -1.87 -3.18
N GLY A 58 10.22 -0.61 -3.32
CA GLY A 58 11.12 0.54 -3.33
C GLY A 58 11.89 0.82 -4.62
N ARG A 59 11.68 0.04 -5.69
CA ARG A 59 12.34 0.26 -6.99
C ARG A 59 11.79 1.42 -7.82
N GLY A 60 10.87 2.21 -7.28
CA GLY A 60 10.29 3.39 -7.96
C GLY A 60 9.19 3.08 -8.99
N LYS A 61 8.58 1.88 -8.94
CA LYS A 61 7.43 1.51 -9.79
C LYS A 61 6.29 2.51 -9.66
N SER A 62 5.83 2.72 -8.42
CA SER A 62 4.72 3.63 -8.10
C SER A 62 5.07 5.05 -8.50
N LEU A 63 6.27 5.54 -8.22
CA LEU A 63 6.71 6.89 -8.61
C LEU A 63 6.55 7.18 -10.11
N VAL A 64 6.98 6.25 -10.97
CA VAL A 64 6.84 6.41 -12.43
C VAL A 64 5.36 6.43 -12.82
N VAL A 65 4.57 5.51 -12.26
CA VAL A 65 3.12 5.43 -12.50
C VAL A 65 2.39 6.67 -11.96
N ASP A 66 2.78 7.20 -10.79
CA ASP A 66 2.26 8.45 -10.20
C ASP A 66 2.43 9.60 -11.17
N THR A 67 3.66 9.76 -11.67
CA THR A 67 4.01 10.88 -12.55
C THR A 67 3.20 10.80 -13.85
N VAL A 68 3.07 9.61 -14.43
CA VAL A 68 2.26 9.40 -15.63
C VAL A 68 0.78 9.64 -15.34
N PHE A 69 0.27 9.10 -14.24
CA PHE A 69 -1.12 9.23 -13.84
C PHE A 69 -1.49 10.70 -13.63
N GLU A 70 -0.67 11.48 -12.93
CA GLU A 70 -0.86 12.92 -12.71
C GLU A 70 -0.97 13.68 -14.04
N LEU A 71 -0.06 13.40 -14.98
CA LEU A 71 0.02 14.09 -16.27
C LEU A 71 -1.03 13.65 -17.30
N ALA A 72 -1.65 12.48 -17.13
CA ALA A 72 -2.70 11.99 -18.02
C ALA A 72 -3.97 12.86 -17.95
N THR A 73 -4.56 13.21 -19.08
CA THR A 73 -5.74 14.11 -19.17
C THR A 73 -7.05 13.40 -19.49
N CYS A 74 -7.06 12.07 -19.54
CA CYS A 74 -8.25 11.25 -19.82
C CYS A 74 -9.04 10.93 -18.53
N GLY A 75 -10.20 10.29 -18.66
CA GLY A 75 -10.93 9.74 -17.53
C GLY A 75 -10.06 8.68 -16.85
N LYS A 76 -9.56 8.97 -15.66
CA LYS A 76 -8.54 8.15 -15.01
C LYS A 76 -8.95 7.77 -13.59
N ARG A 77 -8.67 6.54 -13.21
CA ARG A 77 -8.93 6.02 -11.87
C ARG A 77 -7.73 5.25 -11.36
N ARG A 78 -7.43 5.42 -10.07
CA ARG A 78 -6.34 4.76 -9.40
C ARG A 78 -6.74 4.36 -7.99
N LEU A 79 -6.32 3.17 -7.58
CA LEU A 79 -6.63 2.57 -6.28
C LEU A 79 -5.72 1.37 -6.00
N HIS A 80 -5.61 1.02 -4.72
CA HIS A 80 -4.98 -0.23 -4.34
C HIS A 80 -5.86 -1.42 -4.72
N PHE A 81 -5.24 -2.55 -5.06
CA PHE A 81 -5.96 -3.74 -5.52
C PHE A 81 -6.99 -4.28 -4.49
N HIS A 82 -6.67 -4.26 -3.20
CA HIS A 82 -7.59 -4.70 -2.15
C HIS A 82 -8.82 -3.79 -1.99
N GLU A 83 -8.68 -2.48 -2.23
CA GLU A 83 -9.81 -1.54 -2.20
C GLU A 83 -10.77 -1.80 -3.35
N PHE A 84 -10.21 -2.11 -4.52
CA PHE A 84 -10.98 -2.54 -5.70
C PHE A 84 -11.79 -3.79 -5.39
N LEU A 85 -11.16 -4.85 -4.86
CA LEU A 85 -11.85 -6.09 -4.52
C LEU A 85 -13.01 -5.86 -3.56
N ARG A 86 -12.78 -5.05 -2.52
CA ARG A 86 -13.82 -4.67 -1.56
C ARG A 86 -14.98 -3.91 -2.21
N GLU A 87 -14.70 -2.98 -3.12
CA GLU A 87 -15.74 -2.23 -3.83
C GLU A 87 -16.52 -3.11 -4.79
N MET A 88 -15.83 -3.96 -5.56
CA MET A 88 -16.46 -4.90 -6.48
C MET A 88 -17.36 -5.88 -5.73
N ASN A 89 -16.85 -6.51 -4.68
CA ASN A 89 -17.64 -7.44 -3.86
C ASN A 89 -18.89 -6.77 -3.27
N ARG A 90 -18.79 -5.51 -2.80
CA ARG A 90 -19.96 -4.76 -2.31
C ARG A 90 -21.01 -4.56 -3.40
N ARG A 91 -20.61 -4.16 -4.62
CA ARG A 91 -21.51 -3.99 -5.76
C ARG A 91 -22.10 -5.32 -6.22
N LEU A 92 -21.31 -6.38 -6.18
CA LEU A 92 -21.72 -7.77 -6.37
C LEU A 92 -22.55 -8.32 -5.22
N VAL A 93 -22.91 -7.57 -4.18
CA VAL A 93 -23.95 -7.99 -3.23
C VAL A 93 -25.28 -7.35 -3.63
N SER A 94 -25.26 -6.08 -4.02
CA SER A 94 -26.44 -5.30 -4.39
C SER A 94 -26.96 -5.57 -5.81
N GLU A 95 -26.13 -6.07 -6.73
CA GLU A 95 -26.55 -6.30 -8.12
C GLU A 95 -27.56 -7.47 -8.19
N PRO A 96 -28.65 -7.38 -8.98
CA PRO A 96 -29.56 -8.50 -9.19
C PRO A 96 -28.84 -9.76 -9.69
N ARG A 97 -29.37 -10.94 -9.37
CA ARG A 97 -28.84 -12.20 -9.93
C ARG A 97 -29.13 -12.25 -11.44
N GLY A 98 -28.11 -12.60 -12.21
CA GLY A 98 -28.19 -12.77 -13.66
C GLY A 98 -26.95 -13.52 -14.17
N ASP A 99 -26.99 -13.93 -15.44
CA ASP A 99 -26.00 -14.85 -16.03
C ASP A 99 -24.56 -14.30 -16.05
N ASP A 100 -24.38 -12.99 -16.27
CA ASP A 100 -23.07 -12.32 -16.21
C ASP A 100 -23.10 -11.09 -15.29
N ARG A 101 -23.41 -11.37 -14.03
CA ARG A 101 -23.46 -10.35 -12.97
C ARG A 101 -22.15 -9.59 -12.82
N LEU A 102 -21.01 -10.29 -12.87
CA LEU A 102 -19.69 -9.68 -12.73
C LEU A 102 -19.35 -8.79 -13.92
N GLY A 103 -19.65 -9.20 -15.16
CA GLY A 103 -19.47 -8.34 -16.33
C GLY A 103 -20.38 -7.10 -16.30
N SER A 104 -21.62 -7.22 -15.81
CA SER A 104 -22.52 -6.05 -15.60
C SER A 104 -21.91 -5.04 -14.64
N VAL A 105 -21.52 -5.49 -13.44
CA VAL A 105 -20.90 -4.62 -12.43
C VAL A 105 -19.59 -4.03 -12.94
N SER A 106 -18.76 -4.81 -13.64
CA SER A 106 -17.50 -4.33 -14.21
C SER A 106 -17.72 -3.22 -15.23
N ARG A 107 -18.70 -3.38 -16.15
CA ARG A 107 -19.08 -2.34 -17.12
C ARG A 107 -19.53 -1.05 -16.45
N GLN A 108 -20.37 -1.15 -15.41
CA GLN A 108 -20.82 0.03 -14.65
C GLN A 108 -19.67 0.67 -13.86
N TRP A 109 -18.74 -0.14 -13.34
CA TRP A 109 -17.60 0.34 -12.57
C TRP A 109 -16.57 1.09 -13.45
N LEU A 110 -16.41 0.63 -14.69
CA LEU A 110 -15.49 1.18 -15.69
C LEU A 110 -16.08 2.35 -16.49
N ASP A 111 -17.34 2.72 -16.25
CA ASP A 111 -17.97 3.84 -16.96
C ASP A 111 -17.18 5.14 -16.76
N GLY A 112 -16.80 5.79 -17.86
CA GLY A 112 -15.94 6.97 -17.85
C GLY A 112 -14.46 6.74 -17.48
N VAL A 113 -13.99 5.49 -17.38
CA VAL A 113 -12.59 5.15 -17.07
C VAL A 113 -11.82 4.73 -18.33
N ASP A 114 -11.03 5.66 -18.86
CA ASP A 114 -10.10 5.44 -19.99
C ASP A 114 -8.76 4.83 -19.54
N LEU A 115 -8.30 5.20 -18.34
CA LEU A 115 -7.04 4.73 -17.73
C LEU A 115 -7.31 4.23 -16.32
N LEU A 116 -6.96 2.98 -16.06
CA LEU A 116 -7.05 2.33 -14.77
C LEU A 116 -5.66 1.94 -14.27
N CYS A 117 -5.29 2.44 -13.10
CA CYS A 117 -4.03 2.08 -12.43
C CYS A 117 -4.34 1.30 -11.14
N PHE A 118 -3.86 0.06 -11.06
CA PHE A 118 -3.86 -0.70 -9.80
C PHE A 118 -2.49 -0.65 -9.16
N ASP A 119 -2.46 -0.20 -7.92
CA ASP A 119 -1.30 -0.32 -7.06
C ASP A 119 -1.34 -1.60 -6.24
N GLU A 120 -0.15 -2.12 -5.96
CA GLU A 120 0.05 -3.31 -5.14
C GLU A 120 -0.79 -4.50 -5.64
N PHE A 121 -0.72 -4.79 -6.94
CA PHE A 121 -1.40 -5.92 -7.53
C PHE A 121 -0.80 -7.24 -7.00
N HIS A 122 -1.56 -7.94 -6.17
CA HIS A 122 -1.21 -9.25 -5.61
C HIS A 122 -2.48 -10.07 -5.43
N VAL A 123 -2.47 -11.33 -5.85
CA VAL A 123 -3.63 -12.24 -5.73
C VAL A 123 -3.27 -13.35 -4.75
N HIS A 124 -4.01 -13.44 -3.65
CA HIS A 124 -3.77 -14.42 -2.58
C HIS A 124 -4.80 -15.54 -2.51
N ASP A 125 -6.00 -15.34 -3.06
CA ASP A 125 -7.05 -16.34 -3.05
C ASP A 125 -7.69 -16.55 -4.42
N ILE A 126 -8.33 -17.71 -4.57
CA ILE A 126 -8.93 -18.16 -5.81
C ILE A 126 -10.18 -17.36 -6.22
N ALA A 127 -10.93 -16.81 -5.26
CA ALA A 127 -12.13 -16.05 -5.55
C ALA A 127 -11.78 -14.69 -6.17
N ASP A 128 -10.78 -14.02 -5.61
CA ASP A 128 -10.17 -12.80 -6.14
C ASP A 128 -9.57 -13.05 -7.52
N ALA A 129 -8.96 -14.22 -7.72
CA ALA A 129 -8.39 -14.64 -9.01
C ALA A 129 -9.46 -14.69 -10.11
N PHE A 130 -10.60 -15.34 -9.84
CA PHE A 130 -11.73 -15.40 -10.78
C PHE A 130 -12.35 -14.02 -11.04
N LEU A 131 -12.51 -13.22 -9.98
CA LEU A 131 -13.02 -11.86 -10.10
C LEU A 131 -12.13 -11.03 -11.01
N MET A 132 -10.81 -11.08 -10.78
CA MET A 132 -9.82 -10.33 -11.53
C MET A 132 -9.76 -10.76 -13.00
N GLY A 133 -9.70 -12.06 -13.30
CA GLY A 133 -9.67 -12.53 -14.69
C GLY A 133 -10.87 -12.01 -15.51
N ARG A 134 -12.08 -12.16 -14.97
CA ARG A 134 -13.30 -11.68 -15.64
C ARG A 134 -13.37 -10.15 -15.72
N PHE A 135 -12.82 -9.44 -14.74
CA PHE A 135 -12.73 -7.99 -14.76
C PHE A 135 -11.77 -7.50 -15.86
N LEU A 136 -10.57 -8.09 -15.97
CA LEU A 136 -9.60 -7.76 -17.02
C LEU A 136 -10.17 -8.02 -18.40
N ASP A 137 -10.82 -9.17 -18.62
CA ASP A 137 -11.54 -9.47 -19.86
C ASP A 137 -12.49 -8.34 -20.26
N THR A 138 -13.27 -7.86 -19.31
CA THR A 138 -14.26 -6.79 -19.54
C THR A 138 -13.57 -5.47 -19.83
N ALA A 139 -12.57 -5.09 -19.04
CA ALA A 139 -11.83 -3.83 -19.19
C ALA A 139 -11.09 -3.75 -20.54
N ILE A 140 -10.40 -4.82 -20.92
CA ILE A 140 -9.71 -4.98 -22.20
C ILE A 140 -10.70 -4.87 -23.36
N SER A 141 -11.86 -5.53 -23.26
CA SER A 141 -12.91 -5.49 -24.29
C SER A 141 -13.53 -4.10 -24.46
N LEU A 142 -13.59 -3.31 -23.39
CA LEU A 142 -14.04 -1.91 -23.42
C LEU A 142 -12.97 -0.93 -23.91
N GLY A 143 -11.73 -1.39 -24.09
CA GLY A 143 -10.60 -0.53 -24.48
C GLY A 143 -10.05 0.32 -23.33
N THR A 144 -10.37 -0.02 -22.07
CA THR A 144 -9.74 0.61 -20.91
C THR A 144 -8.26 0.27 -20.89
N ARG A 145 -7.41 1.28 -20.76
CA ARG A 145 -5.96 1.11 -20.63
C ARG A 145 -5.62 0.77 -19.19
N ILE A 146 -4.83 -0.26 -18.96
CA ILE A 146 -4.58 -0.78 -17.61
C ILE A 146 -3.10 -0.68 -17.26
N VAL A 147 -2.79 -0.18 -16.07
CA VAL A 147 -1.45 -0.19 -15.50
C VAL A 147 -1.48 -0.96 -14.19
N LEU A 148 -0.61 -1.96 -14.05
CA LEU A 148 -0.49 -2.79 -12.85
C LEU A 148 0.89 -2.56 -12.23
N THR A 149 0.97 -2.28 -10.93
CA THR A 149 2.24 -2.32 -10.18
C THR A 149 2.24 -3.48 -9.20
N SER A 150 3.24 -4.35 -9.24
CA SER A 150 3.32 -5.54 -8.39
C SER A 150 4.72 -5.75 -7.82
N ASN A 151 4.80 -6.51 -6.72
CA ASN A 151 6.08 -7.05 -6.23
C ASN A 151 6.44 -8.39 -6.89
N TYR A 152 5.51 -9.00 -7.61
CA TYR A 152 5.64 -10.31 -8.22
C TYR A 152 5.61 -10.20 -9.75
N ALA A 153 6.45 -10.98 -10.42
CA ALA A 153 6.29 -11.23 -11.85
C ALA A 153 4.94 -11.93 -12.11
N PRO A 154 4.36 -11.84 -13.32
CA PRO A 154 3.05 -12.44 -13.61
C PRO A 154 2.96 -13.93 -13.27
N ASP A 155 4.01 -14.68 -13.60
CA ASP A 155 4.15 -16.13 -13.33
C ASP A 155 4.27 -16.45 -11.83
N ALA A 156 4.66 -15.49 -11.00
CA ALA A 156 4.76 -15.64 -9.56
C ALA A 156 3.46 -15.25 -8.81
N LEU A 157 2.41 -14.85 -9.52
CA LEU A 157 1.12 -14.51 -8.91
C LEU A 157 0.38 -15.78 -8.46
N LEU A 158 -0.28 -15.69 -7.30
CA LEU A 158 -1.00 -16.80 -6.67
C LEU A 158 -0.13 -18.05 -6.56
N SER A 159 0.91 -17.98 -5.72
CA SER A 159 1.95 -19.02 -5.60
C SER A 159 1.49 -20.34 -4.97
N ASP A 160 0.25 -20.41 -4.47
CA ASP A 160 -0.33 -21.67 -3.97
C ASP A 160 -0.51 -22.64 -5.15
N PRO A 161 0.15 -23.82 -5.16
CA PRO A 161 0.13 -24.71 -6.31
C PRO A 161 -1.26 -25.20 -6.72
N GLU A 162 -2.19 -25.36 -5.78
CA GLU A 162 -3.55 -25.84 -6.07
C GLU A 162 -4.38 -24.78 -6.79
N PHE A 163 -4.18 -23.51 -6.43
CA PHE A 163 -4.92 -22.39 -7.01
C PHE A 163 -4.21 -21.76 -8.21
N HIS A 164 -2.88 -21.87 -8.28
CA HIS A 164 -2.06 -21.30 -9.36
C HIS A 164 -2.52 -21.79 -10.74
N GLU A 165 -2.73 -23.09 -10.92
CA GLU A 165 -3.19 -23.67 -12.20
C GLU A 165 -4.49 -23.02 -12.71
N ARG A 166 -5.38 -22.64 -11.79
CA ARG A 166 -6.65 -22.00 -12.14
C ARG A 166 -6.50 -20.54 -12.53
N PHE A 167 -5.39 -19.90 -12.16
CA PHE A 167 -5.09 -18.50 -12.49
C PHE A 167 -4.21 -18.35 -13.73
N LEU A 168 -3.57 -19.42 -14.20
CA LEU A 168 -2.79 -19.45 -15.45
C LEU A 168 -3.48 -18.76 -16.64
N PRO A 169 -4.80 -18.94 -16.90
CA PRO A 169 -5.45 -18.24 -18.02
C PRO A 169 -5.40 -16.71 -17.90
N THR A 170 -5.46 -16.20 -16.68
CA THR A 170 -5.36 -14.75 -16.42
C THR A 170 -3.91 -14.27 -16.56
N ILE A 171 -2.94 -15.08 -16.12
CA ILE A 171 -1.51 -14.79 -16.32
C ILE A 171 -1.19 -14.72 -17.83
N GLU A 172 -1.64 -15.71 -18.60
CA GLU A 172 -1.47 -15.73 -20.07
C GLU A 172 -2.12 -14.50 -20.73
N GLN A 173 -3.28 -14.07 -20.23
CA GLN A 173 -3.92 -12.84 -20.70
C GLN A 173 -3.09 -11.60 -20.38
N ILE A 174 -2.52 -11.50 -19.17
CA ILE A 174 -1.62 -10.41 -18.79
C ILE A 174 -0.41 -10.39 -19.72
N GLU A 175 0.28 -11.52 -19.89
CA GLU A 175 1.47 -11.62 -20.74
C GLU A 175 1.19 -11.28 -22.21
N ARG A 176 0.01 -11.63 -22.71
CA ARG A 176 -0.41 -11.33 -24.08
C ARG A 176 -0.80 -9.87 -24.29
N CYS A 177 -1.53 -9.28 -23.34
CA CYS A 177 -2.16 -7.97 -23.49
C CYS A 177 -1.33 -6.83 -22.89
N PHE A 178 -0.34 -7.12 -22.04
CA PHE A 178 0.43 -6.11 -21.31
C PHE A 178 1.89 -6.05 -21.77
N THR A 179 2.49 -4.88 -21.65
CA THR A 179 3.95 -4.74 -21.69
C THR A 179 4.47 -5.02 -20.29
N VAL A 180 5.15 -6.16 -20.08
CA VAL A 180 5.74 -6.51 -18.79
C VAL A 180 7.11 -5.83 -18.66
N ILE A 181 7.29 -5.03 -17.62
CA ILE A 181 8.51 -4.29 -17.32
C ILE A 181 9.01 -4.69 -15.93
N HIS A 182 10.25 -5.16 -15.88
CA HIS A 182 10.93 -5.50 -14.64
C HIS A 182 11.75 -4.31 -14.13
N PHE A 183 11.48 -3.89 -12.91
CA PHE A 183 12.21 -2.87 -12.17
C PHE A 183 13.26 -3.55 -11.27
N ASP A 184 14.45 -3.76 -11.82
CA ASP A 184 15.61 -4.36 -11.16
C ASP A 184 16.66 -3.33 -10.72
N GLY A 185 16.34 -2.04 -10.82
CA GLY A 185 17.25 -0.94 -10.47
C GLY A 185 17.85 -1.10 -9.07
N ALA A 186 19.17 -0.95 -8.95
CA ALA A 186 19.90 -1.18 -7.71
C ALA A 186 19.50 -0.21 -6.57
N ARG A 187 19.01 0.98 -6.92
CA ARG A 187 18.58 2.02 -5.98
C ARG A 187 17.20 1.71 -5.41
N ASP A 188 17.10 1.67 -4.09
CA ASP A 188 15.81 1.67 -3.39
C ASP A 188 15.44 3.12 -3.06
N TYR A 189 14.43 3.63 -3.77
CA TYR A 189 13.94 5.00 -3.67
C TYR A 189 13.21 5.28 -2.35
N ARG A 190 12.87 4.26 -1.54
CA ARG A 190 12.39 4.49 -0.16
C ARG A 190 13.49 5.05 0.73
N PHE A 191 14.72 4.63 0.51
CA PHE A 191 15.90 5.06 1.27
C PHE A 191 16.60 6.28 0.64
N GLY A 192 15.95 6.92 -0.35
CA GLY A 192 16.46 8.10 -1.05
C GLY A 192 15.58 9.34 -0.94
N GLY A 193 14.41 9.24 -0.29
CA GLY A 193 13.67 10.39 0.18
C GLY A 193 14.35 10.94 1.42
N GLU A 194 14.42 12.26 1.57
CA GLU A 194 14.77 12.86 2.86
C GLU A 194 13.86 12.23 3.92
N GLU A 195 14.48 11.68 4.97
CA GLU A 195 13.78 11.16 6.15
C GLU A 195 12.70 12.18 6.56
N ALA A 196 11.53 11.70 6.99
CA ALA A 196 10.55 12.60 7.60
C ALA A 196 11.27 13.45 8.66
N GLU A 197 10.96 14.76 8.76
CA GLU A 197 11.63 15.68 9.69
C GLU A 197 11.63 15.15 11.14
N ALA A 198 10.70 14.25 11.47
CA ALA A 198 10.72 13.45 12.69
C ALA A 198 10.69 11.94 12.38
N PRO A 199 11.59 11.13 12.97
CA PRO A 199 11.56 9.68 12.86
C PRO A 199 10.29 9.12 13.52
N ARG A 200 9.72 8.05 12.94
CA ARG A 200 8.55 7.36 13.53
C ARG A 200 8.92 6.13 14.34
N PHE A 201 9.99 5.44 13.96
CA PHE A 201 10.44 4.24 14.67
C PHE A 201 11.79 4.48 15.33
N PHE A 202 11.89 4.06 16.59
CA PHE A 202 12.96 4.39 17.49
C PHE A 202 13.58 3.10 18.01
N ALA A 203 14.88 2.93 17.78
CA ALA A 203 15.67 1.86 18.36
C ALA A 203 17.10 2.35 18.60
N PRO A 204 17.77 1.88 19.67
CA PRO A 204 17.27 0.96 20.70
C PRO A 204 16.41 1.65 21.76
N LEU A 205 15.87 0.88 22.73
CA LEU A 205 15.18 1.41 23.91
C LEU A 205 16.16 2.07 24.90
N ASP A 206 16.61 3.28 24.57
CA ASP A 206 17.51 4.09 25.38
C ASP A 206 16.81 5.39 25.88
N PRO A 207 17.43 6.13 26.82
CA PRO A 207 16.87 7.38 27.31
C PRO A 207 16.66 8.45 26.23
N SER A 208 17.53 8.51 25.21
CA SER A 208 17.44 9.51 24.14
C SER A 208 16.18 9.32 23.30
N ASN A 209 15.90 8.08 22.89
CA ASN A 209 14.71 7.73 22.13
C ASN A 209 13.43 7.89 22.95
N ARG A 210 13.50 7.62 24.27
CA ARG A 210 12.37 7.89 25.18
C ARG A 210 12.07 9.38 25.28
N ASP A 211 13.09 10.23 25.37
CA ASP A 211 12.92 11.67 25.40
C ASP A 211 12.38 12.21 24.06
N ALA A 212 12.79 11.64 22.92
CA ALA A 212 12.23 11.98 21.62
C ALA A 212 10.73 11.67 21.53
N LEU A 213 10.29 10.50 22.00
CA LEU A 213 8.87 10.15 22.07
C LEU A 213 8.08 11.07 23.00
N ARG A 214 8.67 11.45 24.13
CA ARG A 214 8.08 12.42 25.05
C ARG A 214 7.88 13.78 24.37
N GLN A 215 8.87 14.24 23.61
CA GLN A 215 8.78 15.50 22.87
C GLN A 215 7.69 15.45 21.80
N ILE A 216 7.53 14.31 21.11
CA ILE A 216 6.43 14.10 20.15
C ILE A 216 5.08 14.25 20.86
N PHE A 217 4.89 13.53 21.97
CA PHE A 217 3.64 13.60 22.73
C PHE A 217 3.33 15.03 23.19
N VAL A 218 4.28 15.71 23.84
CA VAL A 218 4.10 17.08 24.34
C VAL A 218 3.88 18.09 23.21
N ARG A 219 4.51 17.90 22.04
CA ARG A 219 4.33 18.78 20.88
C ARG A 219 2.89 18.76 20.37
N HIS A 220 2.29 17.58 20.28
CA HIS A 220 0.94 17.43 19.72
C HIS A 220 -0.17 17.65 20.74
N GLU A 221 0.08 17.41 22.02
CA GLU A 221 -0.92 17.57 23.08
C GLU A 221 -0.81 18.89 23.87
N GLY A 222 0.27 19.64 23.67
CA GLY A 222 0.57 20.87 24.36
C GLY A 222 1.28 20.66 25.71
N GLY A 223 1.82 21.76 26.27
CA GLY A 223 2.63 21.74 27.49
C GLY A 223 1.90 21.33 28.77
N ASP A 224 0.57 21.43 28.78
CA ASP A 224 -0.29 21.02 29.91
C ASP A 224 -0.72 19.55 29.84
N ALA A 225 -0.27 18.80 28.82
CA ALA A 225 -0.62 17.40 28.65
C ALA A 225 -0.10 16.54 29.80
N SER A 226 -1.02 15.86 30.49
CA SER A 226 -0.68 14.95 31.57
C SER A 226 0.05 13.72 31.02
N LEU A 227 1.24 13.45 31.55
CA LEU A 227 1.99 12.21 31.33
C LEU A 227 1.70 11.15 32.40
N GLU A 228 0.58 11.29 33.09
CA GLU A 228 0.16 10.35 34.12
C GLU A 228 -0.55 9.13 33.50
N PRO A 229 -0.28 7.91 34.02
CA PRO A 229 -0.96 6.71 33.58
C PRO A 229 -2.48 6.83 33.71
N VAL A 230 -3.18 6.41 32.65
CA VAL A 230 -4.64 6.46 32.57
C VAL A 230 -5.20 5.12 32.15
N THR A 231 -6.34 4.74 32.75
CA THR A 231 -7.10 3.56 32.32
C THR A 231 -8.23 4.01 31.42
N LEU A 232 -8.19 3.55 30.18
CA LEU A 232 -9.14 3.85 29.13
C LEU A 232 -9.94 2.61 28.74
N SER A 233 -10.90 2.79 27.83
CA SER A 233 -11.67 1.69 27.24
C SER A 233 -11.32 1.54 25.77
N ALA A 234 -10.94 0.33 25.36
CA ALA A 234 -10.84 -0.07 23.97
C ALA A 234 -11.89 -1.17 23.73
N ALA A 235 -12.91 -0.88 22.92
CA ALA A 235 -14.08 -1.71 22.64
C ALA A 235 -14.74 -2.28 23.91
N GLY A 236 -14.83 -1.47 24.97
CA GLY A 236 -15.41 -1.87 26.26
C GLY A 236 -14.47 -2.64 27.19
N ARG A 237 -13.19 -2.82 26.81
CA ARG A 237 -12.17 -3.48 27.64
C ARG A 237 -11.18 -2.47 28.22
N PRO A 238 -10.77 -2.60 29.49
CA PRO A 238 -9.82 -1.68 30.11
C PRO A 238 -8.46 -1.74 29.39
N LEU A 239 -7.84 -0.58 29.16
CA LEU A 239 -6.51 -0.41 28.58
C LEU A 239 -5.74 0.61 29.42
N THR A 240 -4.66 0.15 30.06
CA THR A 240 -3.74 1.04 30.77
C THR A 240 -2.74 1.62 29.79
N ALA A 241 -2.82 2.95 29.63
CA ALA A 241 -1.91 3.75 28.82
C ALA A 241 -0.96 4.54 29.73
N ARG A 242 0.22 4.87 29.20
CA ARG A 242 1.20 5.74 29.88
C ARG A 242 0.69 7.17 29.97
N ALA A 243 0.05 7.64 28.91
CA ALA A 243 -0.57 8.94 28.82
C ALA A 243 -1.61 8.91 27.69
N ALA A 244 -2.60 9.79 27.76
CA ALA A 244 -3.54 9.99 26.67
C ALA A 244 -3.90 11.45 26.57
N GLY A 245 -3.78 11.99 25.37
CA GLY A 245 -4.24 13.32 25.03
C GLY A 245 -5.48 13.28 24.13
N ALA A 246 -5.77 14.42 23.52
CA ALA A 246 -6.86 14.60 22.59
C ALA A 246 -6.57 13.95 21.22
N ALA A 247 -5.33 13.96 20.74
CA ALA A 247 -4.96 13.43 19.42
C ALA A 247 -4.12 12.15 19.50
N LEU A 248 -3.27 12.00 20.52
CA LEU A 248 -2.31 10.91 20.70
C LEU A 248 -2.63 10.05 21.92
N LEU A 249 -2.54 8.74 21.71
CA LEU A 249 -2.45 7.76 22.77
C LEU A 249 -0.98 7.32 22.95
N TRP A 250 -0.49 7.25 24.18
CA TRP A 250 0.82 6.66 24.48
C TRP A 250 0.64 5.43 25.36
N ALA A 251 0.94 4.25 24.82
CA ALA A 251 0.77 2.98 25.52
C ALA A 251 1.99 2.06 25.36
N ASP A 252 2.18 1.17 26.34
CA ASP A 252 3.17 0.11 26.24
C ASP A 252 2.73 -1.00 25.28
N PHE A 253 3.70 -1.57 24.57
CA PHE A 253 3.51 -2.71 23.68
C PHE A 253 2.79 -3.87 24.38
N ASP A 254 3.09 -4.14 25.64
CA ASP A 254 2.48 -5.25 26.36
C ASP A 254 0.97 -5.03 26.58
N SER A 255 0.53 -3.79 26.85
CA SER A 255 -0.89 -3.44 27.02
C SER A 255 -1.70 -3.54 25.73
N VAL A 256 -1.04 -3.35 24.59
CA VAL A 256 -1.66 -3.26 23.26
C VAL A 256 -1.58 -4.59 22.52
N CYS A 257 -0.43 -5.26 22.49
CA CYS A 257 -0.20 -6.43 21.65
C CYS A 257 0.00 -7.75 22.43
N VAL A 258 0.51 -7.72 23.67
CA VAL A 258 0.65 -8.95 24.48
C VAL A 258 -0.68 -9.31 25.17
N ALA A 259 -1.38 -8.30 25.70
CA ALA A 259 -2.73 -8.43 26.23
C ALA A 259 -3.70 -9.03 25.20
N SER A 260 -4.74 -9.70 25.68
CA SER A 260 -5.77 -10.35 24.85
C SER A 260 -6.68 -9.30 24.18
N ARG A 261 -6.14 -8.65 23.15
CA ARG A 261 -6.86 -7.73 22.25
C ARG A 261 -7.34 -8.44 21.00
N SER A 262 -8.44 -7.96 20.44
CA SER A 262 -8.98 -8.35 19.15
C SER A 262 -8.90 -7.19 18.16
N HIS A 263 -9.15 -7.49 16.89
CA HIS A 263 -9.21 -6.50 15.82
C HIS A 263 -10.12 -5.30 16.14
N LEU A 264 -11.24 -5.53 16.86
CA LEU A 264 -12.18 -4.46 17.25
C LEU A 264 -11.57 -3.42 18.20
N ASP A 265 -10.63 -3.82 19.07
CA ASP A 265 -9.97 -2.85 19.96
C ASP A 265 -9.17 -1.84 19.14
N TYR A 266 -8.40 -2.31 18.17
CA TYR A 266 -7.57 -1.45 17.34
C TYR A 266 -8.40 -0.55 16.42
N LEU A 267 -9.56 -1.02 15.93
CA LEU A 267 -10.50 -0.17 15.20
C LEU A 267 -11.02 0.97 16.08
N ASP A 268 -11.33 0.68 17.35
CA ASP A 268 -11.79 1.67 18.31
C ASP A 268 -10.68 2.65 18.69
N LEU A 269 -9.46 2.17 18.97
CA LEU A 269 -8.28 3.02 19.20
C LEU A 269 -8.02 3.97 18.02
N ALA A 270 -8.05 3.46 16.78
CA ALA A 270 -7.88 4.27 15.58
C ALA A 270 -9.10 5.18 15.29
N GLY A 271 -10.24 4.95 15.93
CA GLY A 271 -11.41 5.83 15.89
C GLY A 271 -11.29 6.99 16.87
N GLN A 272 -10.74 6.73 18.05
CA GLN A 272 -10.62 7.70 19.15
C GLN A 272 -9.39 8.61 19.02
N TRP A 273 -8.27 8.11 18.51
CA TRP A 273 -7.02 8.88 18.37
C TRP A 273 -6.56 9.01 16.93
N GLN A 274 -5.88 10.12 16.66
CA GLN A 274 -5.23 10.42 15.38
C GLN A 274 -3.85 9.75 15.27
N GLY A 275 -3.25 9.38 16.40
CA GLY A 275 -2.05 8.56 16.42
C GLY A 275 -1.82 7.78 17.72
N LEU A 276 -0.87 6.84 17.64
CA LEU A 276 -0.46 5.98 18.75
C LEU A 276 1.07 5.97 18.86
N ILE A 277 1.56 6.19 20.08
CA ILE A 277 2.92 5.87 20.49
C ILE A 277 2.89 4.50 21.16
N LEU A 278 3.55 3.52 20.54
CA LEU A 278 3.72 2.16 21.00
C LEU A 278 5.13 2.02 21.58
N ASP A 279 5.23 2.05 22.91
CA ASP A 279 6.51 2.08 23.62
C ASP A 279 6.94 0.68 24.12
N ASN A 280 8.23 0.52 24.40
CA ASN A 280 8.83 -0.65 25.03
C ASN A 280 8.54 -1.98 24.29
N LEU A 281 8.55 -1.98 22.96
CA LEU A 281 8.47 -3.20 22.16
C LEU A 281 9.77 -3.99 22.30
N ARG A 282 9.68 -5.17 22.92
CA ARG A 282 10.76 -6.15 22.95
C ARG A 282 10.57 -7.15 21.82
N THR A 283 11.50 -7.18 20.88
CA THR A 283 11.37 -7.93 19.62
C THR A 283 11.29 -9.43 19.83
N ASP A 284 11.79 -9.95 20.96
CA ASP A 284 11.61 -11.35 21.38
C ASP A 284 10.12 -11.74 21.51
N ARG A 285 9.25 -10.80 21.91
CA ARG A 285 7.80 -11.02 22.04
C ARG A 285 7.14 -11.36 20.71
N LEU A 286 7.68 -10.85 19.60
CA LEU A 286 7.15 -11.07 18.25
C LEU A 286 7.34 -12.50 17.76
N LYS A 287 8.17 -13.31 18.42
CA LYS A 287 8.29 -14.75 18.13
C LYS A 287 7.00 -15.53 18.45
N LYS A 288 6.09 -14.96 19.24
CA LYS A 288 4.77 -15.55 19.53
C LYS A 288 3.77 -15.16 18.45
N SER A 289 3.23 -16.12 17.70
CA SER A 289 2.34 -15.86 16.55
C SER A 289 1.14 -14.98 16.87
N HIS A 290 0.50 -15.14 18.04
CA HIS A 290 -0.64 -14.29 18.44
C HIS A 290 -0.23 -12.85 18.74
N THR A 291 0.99 -12.63 19.22
CA THR A 291 1.52 -11.28 19.49
C THR A 291 1.93 -10.60 18.19
N LEU A 292 2.59 -11.35 17.29
CA LEU A 292 2.91 -10.89 15.94
C LEU A 292 1.65 -10.50 15.17
N GLN A 293 0.63 -11.37 15.16
CA GLN A 293 -0.61 -11.09 14.43
C GLN A 293 -1.34 -9.85 14.96
N ARG A 294 -1.25 -9.57 16.26
CA ARG A 294 -1.79 -8.34 16.86
C ARG A 294 -1.03 -7.08 16.44
N LEU A 295 0.30 -7.16 16.31
CA LEU A 295 1.09 -6.06 15.73
C LEU A 295 0.71 -5.85 14.26
N VAL A 296 0.57 -6.93 13.48
CA VAL A 296 0.12 -6.84 12.08
C VAL A 296 -1.24 -6.16 11.98
N TRP A 297 -2.23 -6.57 12.79
CA TRP A 297 -3.53 -5.90 12.83
C TRP A 297 -3.43 -4.42 13.20
N LEU A 298 -2.60 -4.07 14.18
CA LEU A 298 -2.39 -2.70 14.58
C LEU A 298 -1.83 -1.86 13.42
N VAL A 299 -0.75 -2.32 12.78
CA VAL A 299 -0.12 -1.63 11.64
C VAL A 299 -1.12 -1.48 10.50
N ASP A 300 -1.81 -2.55 10.14
CA ASP A 300 -2.79 -2.55 9.04
C ASP A 300 -3.89 -1.52 9.27
N ILE A 301 -4.49 -1.53 10.46
CA ILE A 301 -5.60 -0.63 10.80
C ILE A 301 -5.17 0.83 10.85
N PHE A 302 -4.01 1.11 11.44
CA PHE A 302 -3.50 2.47 11.56
C PHE A 302 -3.08 3.01 10.19
N TYR A 303 -2.44 2.18 9.37
CA TYR A 303 -2.09 2.51 8.00
C TYR A 303 -3.35 2.82 7.16
N ASP A 304 -4.34 1.92 7.15
CA ASP A 304 -5.56 2.06 6.35
C ASP A 304 -6.39 3.29 6.76
N ARG A 305 -6.36 3.68 8.04
CA ARG A 305 -7.02 4.90 8.55
C ARG A 305 -6.16 6.16 8.52
N LYS A 306 -4.95 6.10 7.94
CA LYS A 306 -3.99 7.20 7.92
C LYS A 306 -3.75 7.79 9.32
N ARG A 307 -3.65 6.92 10.33
CA ARG A 307 -3.28 7.30 11.71
C ARG A 307 -1.77 7.25 11.88
N ALA A 308 -1.22 8.19 12.64
CA ALA A 308 0.19 8.18 12.96
C ALA A 308 0.51 6.99 13.89
N LEU A 309 1.61 6.29 13.60
CA LEU A 309 2.12 5.22 14.46
C LEU A 309 3.59 5.48 14.74
N PHE A 310 3.92 5.61 16.01
CA PHE A 310 5.29 5.72 16.50
C PHE A 310 5.63 4.45 17.29
N ILE A 311 6.79 3.85 17.04
CA ILE A 311 7.17 2.58 17.66
C ILE A 311 8.54 2.71 18.30
N ALA A 312 8.65 2.41 19.59
CA ALA A 312 9.92 2.27 20.30
C ALA A 312 10.23 0.79 20.51
N SER A 313 11.37 0.31 20.00
CA SER A 313 11.76 -1.09 20.07
C SER A 313 13.22 -1.30 20.47
N ASP A 314 13.52 -2.47 21.03
CA ASP A 314 14.89 -2.81 21.47
C ASP A 314 15.85 -3.05 20.29
N GLN A 315 15.33 -3.39 19.13
CA GLN A 315 16.03 -3.48 17.85
C GLN A 315 15.17 -2.85 16.75
N PRO A 316 15.74 -2.44 15.60
CA PRO A 316 14.96 -1.91 14.47
C PRO A 316 13.82 -2.87 14.09
N ILE A 317 12.59 -2.34 14.05
CA ILE A 317 11.38 -3.17 13.93
C ILE A 317 11.32 -3.90 12.58
N GLU A 318 11.79 -3.26 11.51
CA GLU A 318 11.88 -3.88 10.18
C GLU A 318 12.84 -5.07 10.17
N ALA A 319 14.02 -4.92 10.79
CA ALA A 319 15.00 -5.99 10.88
C ALA A 319 14.45 -7.16 11.72
N ALA A 320 13.75 -6.86 12.81
CA ALA A 320 13.12 -7.88 13.64
C ALA A 320 12.01 -8.65 12.91
N LEU A 321 11.18 -7.96 12.12
CA LEU A 321 10.11 -8.59 11.33
C LEU A 321 10.65 -9.36 10.12
N ALA A 322 11.66 -8.84 9.43
CA ALA A 322 12.31 -9.55 8.31
C ALA A 322 12.92 -10.88 8.78
N GLY A 323 13.46 -10.93 10.01
CA GLY A 323 13.94 -12.17 10.63
C GLY A 323 12.86 -13.22 10.93
N LEU A 324 11.57 -12.88 10.79
CA LEU A 324 10.43 -13.76 11.04
C LEU A 324 9.68 -14.20 9.76
N GLU A 325 10.07 -13.69 8.58
CA GLU A 325 9.40 -13.97 7.29
C GLU A 325 9.34 -15.46 6.94
N GLY A 326 10.30 -16.26 7.39
CA GLY A 326 10.30 -17.71 7.14
C GLY A 326 9.10 -18.47 7.73
N ALA A 327 8.34 -17.86 8.65
CA ALA A 327 7.17 -18.46 9.30
C ALA A 327 5.84 -17.77 8.96
N HIS A 328 5.88 -16.53 8.44
CA HIS A 328 4.71 -15.69 8.21
C HIS A 328 4.97 -14.74 7.02
N ASP A 329 4.01 -14.56 6.11
CA ASP A 329 4.12 -13.51 5.07
C ASP A 329 3.94 -12.13 5.71
N LEU A 330 5.06 -11.43 5.92
CA LEU A 330 5.12 -10.10 6.54
C LEU A 330 5.46 -8.99 5.53
N SER A 331 5.59 -9.33 4.25
CA SER A 331 6.00 -8.42 3.18
C SER A 331 5.12 -7.17 3.12
N ARG A 332 3.80 -7.34 3.26
CA ARG A 332 2.84 -6.24 3.34
C ARG A 332 3.04 -5.34 4.56
N THR A 333 3.26 -5.94 5.73
CA THR A 333 3.47 -5.19 6.98
C THR A 333 4.75 -4.36 6.91
N LEU A 334 5.84 -4.95 6.40
CA LEU A 334 7.12 -4.27 6.20
C LEU A 334 7.01 -3.12 5.19
N SER A 335 6.25 -3.30 4.10
CA SER A 335 5.99 -2.24 3.13
C SER A 335 5.26 -1.06 3.76
N ARG A 336 4.20 -1.34 4.54
CA ARG A 336 3.41 -0.33 5.25
C ARG A 336 4.25 0.45 6.26
N LEU A 337 5.05 -0.25 7.07
CA LEU A 337 5.97 0.38 8.01
C LEU A 337 6.96 1.31 7.30
N ALA A 338 7.58 0.85 6.21
CA ALA A 338 8.51 1.67 5.42
C ALA A 338 7.82 2.90 4.81
N GLU A 339 6.59 2.76 4.31
CA GLU A 339 5.82 3.90 3.80
C GLU A 339 5.49 4.89 4.92
N MET A 340 5.07 4.41 6.10
CA MET A 340 4.76 5.27 7.25
C MET A 340 5.98 6.10 7.69
N GLN A 341 7.21 5.63 7.50
CA GLN A 341 8.42 6.42 7.76
C GLN A 341 8.76 7.46 6.68
N SER A 342 8.15 7.34 5.50
CA SER A 342 8.47 8.23 4.37
C SER A 342 7.81 9.60 4.54
N ARG A 343 8.48 10.65 4.04
CA ARG A 343 7.93 12.01 3.97
C ARG A 343 6.65 12.12 3.13
N ALA A 344 6.43 11.17 2.22
CA ALA A 344 5.23 11.12 1.39
C ALA A 344 3.99 10.65 2.17
N TYR A 345 4.17 9.91 3.26
CA TYR A 345 3.07 9.46 4.09
C TYR A 345 2.54 10.61 4.95
N ARG A 346 1.31 11.04 4.65
CA ARG A 346 0.57 12.02 5.43
C ARG A 346 -0.38 11.31 6.38
N SER A 347 -0.17 11.53 7.67
CA SER A 347 -1.10 11.08 8.71
C SER A 347 -2.09 12.18 9.08
N THR A 348 -3.26 11.78 9.55
CA THR A 348 -4.29 12.69 10.08
C THR A 348 -3.78 13.55 11.25
N LEU A 349 -2.73 13.10 11.95
CA LEU A 349 -2.08 13.86 13.02
C LEU A 349 -1.27 15.05 12.49
N GLU A 350 -0.68 14.92 11.31
CA GLU A 350 0.13 16.00 10.68
C GLU A 350 -0.76 17.00 9.95
N GLU A 351 -1.87 16.55 9.37
CA GLU A 351 -2.86 17.42 8.72
C GLU A 351 -3.59 18.34 9.71
N ALA A 352 -3.61 18.01 10.99
CA ALA A 352 -4.22 18.83 12.05
C ALA A 352 -3.25 19.87 12.65
N ALA A 353 -1.96 19.79 12.32
CA ALA A 353 -0.92 20.68 12.83
C ALA A 353 -0.60 21.86 11.88
N ASP A 354 -1.01 21.75 10.61
CA ASP A 354 -1.04 22.82 9.60
C ASP A 354 -2.42 23.52 9.59
#